data_AF-A0A418NWT5-F1
#
_entry.id   AF-A0A418NWT5-F1
#
_cell.length_a   1.000
_cell.length_b   1.000
_cell.length_c   1.000
_cell.angle_alpha   90.00
_cell.angle_beta   90.00
_cell.angle_gamma   90.00
#
_symmetry.space_group_name_H-M   'P 1'
#
loop_
_entity.id
_entity.type
_entity.pdbx_description
1 polymer ?
#
loop_
_entity_poly.entity_id
_entity_poly.type
_entity_poly.pdbx_seq_one_letter_code
_entity_poly.pdbx_strand_id
1 'polypeptide(L)'
;MRKIFASTAAIVPMIVLAACSGGGGEAPTPSQGSDPAATRPAGQPGFVALEGRLEEGTECMVLVTPDGERWSISGEAENVSVGDYVELVGEQADASFCMEGEGTIIPESIAPMQPPARDRDPARAGGVALNRDYVTGSWAAKGVDADCDRPDFQITSSPGETLVIEASVNGTPETGRVVLGNYPVIDWDDPLPDMPLESRGPDSLAVLRPATDARYDPVDVGGATIEGDGVEFVKCA
;
A
#
# COMPACT_ATOMS: atom_id res chain seq x y z
N MET A 1 -17.98 64.87 -31.62
CA MET A 1 -16.92 64.80 -32.67
C MET A 1 -16.86 63.35 -33.16
N ARG A 2 -17.27 63.08 -34.42
CA ARG A 2 -16.45 62.53 -35.53
C ARG A 2 -15.56 61.33 -35.12
N LYS A 3 -15.81 60.10 -35.62
CA LYS A 3 -15.30 59.54 -36.91
C LYS A 3 -13.77 59.70 -36.98
N ILE A 4 -12.89 58.73 -37.23
CA ILE A 4 -12.84 57.71 -38.31
C ILE A 4 -11.39 57.12 -38.33
N PHE A 5 -11.22 55.85 -38.77
CA PHE A 5 -10.07 55.24 -39.50
C PHE A 5 -8.72 55.00 -38.76
N ALA A 6 -8.14 53.79 -38.72
CA ALA A 6 -7.60 52.89 -39.77
C ALA A 6 -6.15 53.23 -40.19
N SER A 7 -5.23 52.26 -40.07
CA SER A 7 -4.18 51.93 -41.08
C SER A 7 -3.18 50.85 -40.60
N THR A 8 -3.33 49.66 -41.20
CA THR A 8 -2.39 48.91 -42.04
C THR A 8 -0.86 49.15 -41.98
N ALA A 9 -0.08 48.06 -41.83
CA ALA A 9 1.06 47.61 -42.69
C ALA A 9 1.92 46.57 -41.91
N ALA A 10 1.95 45.28 -42.25
CA ALA A 10 2.72 44.57 -43.30
C ALA A 10 4.05 43.97 -42.77
N ILE A 11 4.35 42.71 -43.11
CA ILE A 11 5.67 42.09 -43.48
C ILE A 11 5.57 40.54 -43.36
N VAL A 12 5.39 39.81 -44.47
CA VAL A 12 6.35 39.00 -45.28
C VAL A 12 6.32 37.49 -44.95
N PRO A 13 6.19 36.59 -45.96
CA PRO A 13 6.10 35.15 -45.80
C PRO A 13 7.46 34.45 -45.87
N MET A 14 7.58 33.24 -45.30
CA MET A 14 8.68 32.33 -45.61
C MET A 14 8.13 31.01 -46.17
N ILE A 15 8.50 30.76 -47.42
CA ILE A 15 8.27 29.55 -48.21
C ILE A 15 9.35 28.53 -47.82
N VAL A 16 8.96 27.29 -47.53
CA VAL A 16 9.85 26.13 -47.73
C VAL A 16 9.09 25.04 -48.48
N LEU A 17 9.65 24.71 -49.64
CA LEU A 17 9.22 23.72 -50.61
C LEU A 17 9.73 22.32 -50.24
N ALA A 18 9.04 21.34 -50.84
CA ALA A 18 9.54 20.10 -51.44
C ALA A 18 9.25 18.79 -50.69
N ALA A 19 8.31 18.09 -51.30
CA ALA A 19 7.98 16.68 -51.13
C ALA A 19 9.03 15.75 -51.75
N CYS A 20 9.08 14.52 -51.25
CA CYS A 20 9.33 13.33 -52.06
C CYS A 20 8.27 12.28 -51.73
N SER A 21 7.62 11.80 -52.78
CA SER A 21 6.60 10.76 -52.83
C SER A 21 7.24 9.44 -53.25
N GLY A 22 6.76 8.32 -52.73
CA GLY A 22 6.63 7.09 -53.52
C GLY A 22 7.08 5.79 -52.87
N GLY A 23 6.14 4.83 -52.77
CA GLY A 23 6.44 3.40 -52.87
C GLY A 23 5.76 2.54 -51.82
N GLY A 24 4.67 1.84 -52.18
CA GLY A 24 3.88 1.01 -51.27
C GLY A 24 4.44 -0.38 -50.96
N GLY A 25 3.73 -1.10 -50.09
CA GLY A 25 3.83 -2.56 -49.96
C GLY A 25 3.99 -3.08 -48.53
N GLU A 26 2.97 -3.82 -48.08
CA GLU A 26 2.96 -4.85 -47.02
C GLU A 26 3.20 -4.45 -45.55
N ALA A 27 2.16 -4.60 -44.72
CA ALA A 27 2.32 -4.89 -43.31
C ALA A 27 2.83 -6.34 -43.13
N PRO A 28 3.71 -6.56 -42.14
CA PRO A 28 3.20 -7.26 -40.97
C PRO A 28 3.56 -6.49 -39.69
N THR A 29 2.52 -6.28 -38.88
CA THR A 29 2.64 -5.94 -37.47
C THR A 29 3.47 -7.02 -36.78
N PRO A 30 4.60 -6.71 -36.13
CA PRO A 30 5.15 -7.62 -35.14
C PRO A 30 4.20 -7.55 -33.95
N SER A 31 3.31 -8.55 -33.85
CA SER A 31 2.75 -8.94 -32.57
C SER A 31 3.90 -9.57 -31.79
N GLN A 32 4.64 -8.74 -31.05
CA GLN A 32 5.41 -9.19 -29.89
C GLN A 32 4.45 -8.94 -28.73
N GLY A 33 3.71 -9.96 -28.30
CA GLY A 33 4.30 -11.06 -27.56
C GLY A 33 4.31 -10.57 -26.12
N SER A 34 3.29 -10.95 -25.36
CA SER A 34 3.28 -10.80 -23.91
C SER A 34 4.57 -11.42 -23.39
N ASP A 35 5.51 -10.60 -22.94
CA ASP A 35 6.77 -11.06 -22.36
C ASP A 35 6.46 -11.83 -21.07
N PRO A 36 6.64 -13.16 -21.03
CA PRO A 36 6.71 -13.86 -19.77
C PRO A 36 8.15 -13.68 -19.27
N ALA A 37 8.31 -12.81 -18.27
CA ALA A 37 9.58 -12.27 -17.75
C ALA A 37 10.06 -10.99 -18.46
N ALA A 38 9.39 -9.87 -18.16
CA ALA A 38 10.08 -8.59 -18.20
C ALA A 38 11.17 -8.60 -17.12
N THR A 39 12.36 -9.12 -17.45
CA THR A 39 13.57 -8.91 -16.65
C THR A 39 13.76 -7.40 -16.50
N ARG A 40 13.79 -6.94 -15.25
CA ARG A 40 14.11 -5.56 -14.88
C ARG A 40 15.36 -5.10 -15.65
N PRO A 41 15.40 -3.87 -16.20
CA PRO A 41 16.61 -3.36 -16.83
C PRO A 41 17.79 -3.43 -15.84
N ALA A 42 18.80 -4.23 -16.17
CA ALA A 42 19.99 -4.36 -15.34
C ALA A 42 20.62 -2.98 -15.10
N GLY A 43 20.80 -2.61 -13.83
CA GLY A 43 21.52 -1.39 -13.43
C GLY A 43 20.69 -0.27 -12.78
N GLN A 44 19.40 -0.46 -12.52
CA GLN A 44 18.68 0.38 -11.55
C GLN A 44 18.33 -0.46 -10.32
N PRO A 45 18.92 -0.21 -9.14
CA PRO A 45 18.60 -0.96 -7.93
C PRO A 45 17.12 -0.77 -7.57
N GLY A 46 16.42 -1.87 -7.32
CA GLY A 46 15.04 -1.85 -6.82
C GLY A 46 15.10 -1.77 -5.31
N PHE A 47 14.98 -0.57 -4.75
CA PHE A 47 14.88 -0.43 -3.30
C PHE A 47 13.47 -0.77 -2.83
N VAL A 48 13.38 -1.57 -1.78
CA VAL A 48 12.14 -1.92 -1.10
C VAL A 48 12.29 -1.66 0.40
N ALA A 49 11.18 -1.32 1.04
CA ALA A 49 11.05 -1.27 2.49
C ALA A 49 10.04 -2.34 2.88
N LEU A 50 10.44 -3.27 3.74
CA LEU A 50 9.65 -4.41 4.17
C LEU A 50 9.61 -4.45 5.69
N GLU A 51 8.45 -4.76 6.24
CA GLU A 51 8.26 -5.06 7.65
C GLU A 51 7.96 -6.56 7.78
N GLY A 52 8.47 -7.22 8.80
CA GLY A 52 8.13 -8.63 9.01
C GLY A 52 8.90 -9.33 10.10
N ARG A 53 8.58 -10.62 10.27
CA ARG A 53 9.25 -11.50 11.24
C ARG A 53 10.39 -12.24 10.59
N LEU A 54 11.55 -12.24 11.26
CA LEU A 54 12.68 -13.03 10.84
C LEU A 54 12.46 -14.50 11.18
N GLU A 55 12.58 -15.37 10.19
CA GLU A 55 12.52 -16.82 10.33
C GLU A 55 13.79 -17.48 9.79
N GLU A 56 14.01 -18.73 10.22
CA GLU A 56 15.03 -19.59 9.63
C GLU A 56 14.57 -20.00 8.22
N GLY A 57 15.36 -19.64 7.21
CA GLY A 57 15.15 -20.10 5.84
C GLY A 57 16.06 -21.27 5.48
N THR A 58 15.90 -21.75 4.26
CA THR A 58 16.59 -22.94 3.73
C THR A 58 18.08 -22.67 3.52
N GLU A 59 18.40 -21.49 2.99
CA GLU A 59 19.78 -21.09 2.66
C GLU A 59 20.22 -19.90 3.52
N CYS A 60 19.33 -18.93 3.70
CA CYS A 60 19.57 -17.69 4.42
C CYS A 60 18.38 -17.39 5.32
N MET A 61 18.55 -16.46 6.25
CA MET A 61 17.42 -15.94 7.03
C MET A 61 16.38 -15.34 6.10
N VAL A 62 15.11 -15.50 6.43
CA VAL A 62 14.00 -14.95 5.65
C VAL A 62 13.21 -13.97 6.49
N LEU A 63 12.73 -12.91 5.86
CA LEU A 63 11.70 -12.04 6.41
C LEU A 63 10.35 -12.53 5.90
N VAL A 64 9.46 -12.85 6.83
CA VAL A 64 8.06 -13.16 6.55
C VAL A 64 7.25 -11.92 6.84
N THR A 65 6.71 -11.33 5.77
CA THR A 65 5.88 -10.15 5.86
C THR A 65 4.53 -10.51 6.48
N PRO A 66 3.75 -9.50 6.93
CA PRO A 66 2.49 -9.76 7.61
C PRO A 66 1.40 -10.36 6.70
N ASP A 67 1.46 -10.11 5.40
CA ASP A 67 0.64 -10.74 4.36
C ASP A 67 1.11 -12.16 3.98
N GLY A 68 2.27 -12.58 4.47
CA GLY A 68 2.80 -13.93 4.33
C GLY A 68 3.77 -14.12 3.16
N GLU A 69 4.17 -13.04 2.48
CA GLU A 69 5.29 -13.09 1.56
C GLU A 69 6.57 -13.48 2.31
N ARG A 70 7.49 -14.09 1.58
CA ARG A 70 8.78 -14.53 2.13
C ARG A 70 9.87 -13.90 1.29
N TRP A 71 10.80 -13.22 1.96
CA TRP A 71 11.93 -12.55 1.33
C TRP A 71 13.23 -13.03 1.94
N SER A 72 14.10 -13.60 1.13
CA SER A 72 15.44 -14.01 1.58
C SER A 72 16.30 -12.79 1.88
N ILE A 73 17.10 -12.84 2.97
CA ILE A 73 18.02 -11.77 3.32
C ILE A 73 19.46 -12.23 3.02
N SER A 74 20.11 -11.56 2.07
CA SER A 74 21.50 -11.84 1.70
C SER A 74 22.45 -10.88 2.42
N GLY A 75 23.06 -11.35 3.49
CA GLY A 75 24.04 -10.59 4.26
C GLY A 75 23.97 -10.93 5.75
N GLU A 76 24.83 -10.28 6.52
CA GLU A 76 24.77 -10.35 7.98
C GLU A 76 23.82 -9.27 8.49
N ALA A 77 22.90 -9.67 9.36
CA ALA A 77 21.97 -8.76 10.01
C ALA A 77 22.46 -8.50 11.43
N GLU A 78 23.29 -7.47 11.59
CA GLU A 78 23.82 -7.10 12.89
C GLU A 78 22.67 -6.62 13.81
N ASN A 79 22.62 -7.11 15.05
CA ASN A 79 21.66 -6.70 16.09
C ASN A 79 20.22 -7.19 15.95
N VAL A 80 19.97 -8.17 15.09
CA VAL A 80 18.66 -8.85 15.00
C VAL A 80 18.87 -10.36 15.00
N SER A 81 17.82 -11.10 15.33
CA SER A 81 17.83 -12.56 15.44
C SER A 81 16.55 -13.15 14.88
N VAL A 82 16.61 -14.45 14.56
CA VAL A 82 15.41 -15.22 14.22
C VAL A 82 14.36 -15.05 15.33
N GLY A 83 13.13 -14.76 14.93
CA GLY A 83 12.01 -14.44 15.80
C GLY A 83 11.78 -12.94 15.99
N ASP A 84 12.78 -12.10 15.78
CA ASP A 84 12.61 -10.64 15.85
C ASP A 84 11.68 -10.16 14.75
N TYR A 85 10.98 -9.08 15.07
CA TYR A 85 10.18 -8.35 14.12
C TYR A 85 10.91 -7.06 13.75
N VAL A 86 11.04 -6.78 12.47
CA VAL A 86 11.97 -5.77 11.97
C VAL A 86 11.36 -4.94 10.85
N GLU A 87 11.86 -3.72 10.71
CA GLU A 87 11.82 -2.96 9.47
C GLU A 87 13.14 -3.18 8.73
N LEU A 88 13.05 -3.48 7.44
CA LEU A 88 14.17 -3.76 6.53
C LEU A 88 14.07 -2.83 5.31
N VAL A 89 15.13 -2.07 5.04
CA VAL A 89 15.26 -1.32 3.79
C VAL A 89 16.46 -1.86 3.04
N GLY A 90 16.30 -2.16 1.75
CA GLY A 90 17.40 -2.72 0.97
C GLY A 90 17.11 -2.85 -0.51
N GLU A 91 18.12 -3.31 -1.23
CA GLU A 91 18.06 -3.55 -2.67
C GLU A 91 17.62 -4.99 -2.95
N GLN A 92 16.61 -5.17 -3.80
CA GLN A 92 16.28 -6.48 -4.35
C GLN A 92 17.38 -6.91 -5.33
N ALA A 93 18.03 -8.04 -5.04
CA ALA A 93 19.07 -8.60 -5.88
C ALA A 93 18.48 -9.27 -7.13
N ASP A 94 19.08 -8.98 -8.29
CA ASP A 94 18.72 -9.64 -9.55
C ASP A 94 19.08 -11.15 -9.55
N ALA A 95 20.12 -11.52 -8.78
CA ALA A 95 20.54 -12.90 -8.58
C ALA A 95 21.20 -13.06 -7.22
N SER A 96 20.93 -14.18 -6.54
CA SER A 96 21.56 -14.53 -5.26
C SER A 96 21.77 -16.03 -5.11
N PHE A 97 22.55 -16.40 -4.11
CA PHE A 97 22.61 -17.77 -3.60
C PHE A 97 21.50 -18.06 -2.59
N CYS A 98 20.79 -17.03 -2.09
CA CYS A 98 19.66 -17.17 -1.17
C CYS A 98 18.34 -17.12 -1.96
N MET A 99 17.97 -18.19 -2.66
CA MET A 99 16.84 -18.18 -3.59
C MET A 99 15.59 -18.81 -2.97
N GLU A 100 15.08 -18.22 -1.88
CA GLU A 100 13.81 -18.60 -1.25
C GLU A 100 12.80 -17.45 -1.29
N GLY A 101 11.55 -17.77 -1.64
CA GLY A 101 10.43 -16.83 -1.61
C GLY A 101 10.31 -15.94 -2.85
N GLU A 102 9.82 -14.72 -2.65
CA GLU A 102 9.56 -13.72 -3.71
C GLU A 102 10.85 -13.13 -4.30
N GLY A 103 11.94 -13.17 -3.54
CA GLY A 103 13.24 -12.72 -3.98
C GLY A 103 14.24 -12.59 -2.83
N THR A 104 15.39 -12.03 -3.15
CA THR A 104 16.44 -11.77 -2.17
C THR A 104 16.65 -10.27 -1.99
N ILE A 105 16.69 -9.81 -0.75
CA ILE A 105 17.03 -8.43 -0.39
C ILE A 105 18.44 -8.38 0.19
N ILE A 106 19.23 -7.44 -0.29
CA ILE A 106 20.52 -7.04 0.29
C ILE A 106 20.21 -5.86 1.22
N PRO A 107 20.27 -6.05 2.55
CA PRO A 107 19.85 -5.02 3.49
C PRO A 107 20.82 -3.83 3.47
N GLU A 108 20.28 -2.62 3.35
CA GLU A 108 20.98 -1.37 3.69
C GLU A 108 20.79 -1.03 5.17
N SER A 109 19.57 -1.25 5.68
CA SER A 109 19.26 -1.17 7.10
C SER A 109 18.32 -2.30 7.53
N ILE A 110 18.50 -2.74 8.78
CA ILE A 110 17.60 -3.65 9.45
C ILE A 110 17.53 -3.23 10.92
N ALA A 111 16.33 -3.00 11.43
CA ALA A 111 16.13 -2.49 12.78
C ALA A 111 15.00 -3.26 13.48
N PRO A 112 15.17 -3.66 14.75
CA PRO A 112 14.07 -4.16 15.55
C PRO A 112 12.92 -3.15 15.58
N MET A 113 11.74 -3.63 15.26
CA MET A 113 10.49 -2.89 15.37
C MET A 113 9.56 -3.65 16.32
N GLN A 114 8.64 -2.92 16.92
CA GLN A 114 7.61 -3.57 17.72
C GLN A 114 6.61 -4.27 16.78
N PRO A 115 6.38 -5.59 16.92
CA PRO A 115 5.42 -6.29 16.07
C PRO A 115 4.00 -5.76 16.29
N PRO A 116 3.03 -6.08 15.43
CA PRO A 116 1.63 -5.77 15.66
C PRO A 116 1.17 -6.25 17.05
N ALA A 117 0.20 -5.56 17.67
CA ALA A 117 -0.23 -5.89 19.03
C ALA A 117 -0.79 -7.32 19.12
N ARG A 118 -1.36 -7.81 18.00
CA ARG A 118 -1.77 -9.22 17.84
C ARG A 118 -0.66 -10.22 18.15
N ASP A 119 0.54 -9.94 17.67
CA ASP A 119 1.70 -10.82 17.80
C ASP A 119 2.35 -10.72 19.19
N ARG A 120 2.29 -9.54 19.82
CA ARG A 120 2.85 -9.32 21.17
C ARG A 120 2.05 -10.03 22.24
N ASP A 121 0.73 -9.99 22.13
CA ASP A 121 -0.19 -10.52 23.14
C ASP A 121 -1.48 -10.97 22.44
N PRO A 122 -1.56 -12.24 21.98
CA PRO A 122 -2.75 -12.78 21.32
C PRO A 122 -4.02 -12.64 22.16
N ALA A 123 -3.90 -12.56 23.49
CA ALA A 123 -5.03 -12.32 24.39
C ALA A 123 -5.47 -10.84 24.43
N ARG A 124 -4.58 -9.89 24.13
CA ARG A 124 -4.86 -8.45 24.05
C ARG A 124 -5.32 -7.99 22.67
N ALA A 125 -5.06 -8.80 21.65
CA ALA A 125 -5.63 -8.69 20.29
C ALA A 125 -7.16 -8.90 20.25
N GLY A 126 -7.86 -8.90 21.39
CA GLY A 126 -9.23 -9.40 21.52
C GLY A 126 -9.38 -10.90 21.30
N GLY A 127 -8.34 -11.63 20.85
CA GLY A 127 -8.36 -13.08 20.59
C GLY A 127 -9.27 -13.51 19.43
N VAL A 128 -9.88 -12.56 18.71
CA VAL A 128 -10.84 -12.83 17.62
C VAL A 128 -10.15 -12.62 16.29
N ALA A 129 -10.15 -13.63 15.42
CA ALA A 129 -9.67 -13.43 14.06
C ALA A 129 -10.61 -12.50 13.30
N LEU A 130 -10.07 -11.45 12.67
CA LEU A 130 -10.83 -10.62 11.75
C LEU A 130 -11.23 -11.46 10.54
N ASN A 131 -12.53 -11.77 10.46
CA ASN A 131 -13.15 -12.46 9.35
C ASN A 131 -14.22 -11.55 8.72
N ARG A 132 -14.80 -12.00 7.60
CA ARG A 132 -15.82 -11.24 6.86
C ARG A 132 -16.98 -10.78 7.76
N ASP A 133 -17.55 -11.69 8.55
CA ASP A 133 -18.70 -11.40 9.40
C ASP A 133 -18.33 -10.42 10.51
N TYR A 134 -17.12 -10.53 11.03
CA TYR A 134 -16.58 -9.63 12.04
C TYR A 134 -16.49 -8.20 11.52
N VAL A 135 -15.83 -7.97 10.38
CA VAL A 135 -15.52 -6.62 9.90
C VAL A 135 -16.71 -5.95 9.20
N THR A 136 -17.63 -6.73 8.61
CA THR A 136 -18.80 -6.17 7.90
C THR A 136 -19.74 -5.47 8.87
N GLY A 137 -20.07 -4.21 8.61
CA GLY A 137 -20.97 -3.41 9.44
C GLY A 137 -20.64 -1.92 9.40
N SER A 138 -21.39 -1.15 10.18
CA SER A 138 -21.14 0.26 10.44
C SER A 138 -20.33 0.41 11.73
N TRP A 139 -19.40 1.35 11.75
CA TRP A 139 -18.43 1.49 12.82
C TRP A 139 -18.35 2.95 13.28
N ALA A 140 -18.23 3.16 14.59
CA ALA A 140 -18.07 4.47 15.20
C ALA A 140 -16.86 4.47 16.15
N ALA A 141 -16.08 5.54 16.14
CA ALA A 141 -14.91 5.74 16.98
C ALA A 141 -15.34 5.65 18.44
N LYS A 142 -14.64 4.82 19.20
CA LYS A 142 -14.95 4.58 20.60
C LYS A 142 -14.66 5.83 21.41
N GLY A 143 -15.67 6.32 22.12
CA GLY A 143 -15.54 7.50 22.95
C GLY A 143 -16.88 8.00 23.45
N VAL A 144 -16.86 9.12 24.17
CA VAL A 144 -18.09 9.78 24.64
C VAL A 144 -18.92 10.37 23.50
N ASP A 145 -18.29 10.61 22.35
CA ASP A 145 -18.89 11.20 21.15
C ASP A 145 -19.27 10.15 20.09
N ALA A 146 -19.22 8.85 20.41
CA ALA A 146 -19.59 7.79 19.48
C ALA A 146 -21.07 7.91 19.06
N ASP A 147 -21.33 8.00 17.74
CA ASP A 147 -22.66 8.24 17.18
C ASP A 147 -23.01 7.15 16.15
N CYS A 148 -23.72 6.11 16.58
CA CYS A 148 -24.12 5.03 15.67
C CYS A 148 -25.26 5.40 14.71
N ASP A 149 -25.93 6.54 14.91
CA ASP A 149 -26.87 7.07 13.93
C ASP A 149 -26.12 7.74 12.75
N ARG A 150 -24.83 8.06 12.94
CA ARG A 150 -23.92 8.61 11.93
C ARG A 150 -22.54 7.94 12.05
N PRO A 151 -22.40 6.68 11.60
CA PRO A 151 -21.14 5.95 11.71
C PRO A 151 -20.02 6.66 10.95
N ASP A 152 -18.81 6.53 11.47
CA ASP A 152 -17.61 7.15 10.92
C ASP A 152 -17.17 6.47 9.61
N PHE A 153 -17.44 5.17 9.50
CA PHE A 153 -17.31 4.42 8.25
C PHE A 153 -18.21 3.19 8.20
N GLN A 154 -18.33 2.62 7.01
CA GLN A 154 -19.04 1.37 6.77
C GLN A 154 -18.16 0.40 5.98
N ILE A 155 -18.16 -0.86 6.40
CA ILE A 155 -17.56 -1.97 5.64
C ILE A 155 -18.68 -2.85 5.11
N THR A 156 -18.73 -3.02 3.80
CA THR A 156 -19.74 -3.85 3.12
C THR A 156 -19.07 -4.97 2.32
N SER A 157 -19.79 -6.06 2.11
CA SER A 157 -19.37 -7.10 1.16
C SER A 157 -19.95 -6.79 -0.22
N SER A 158 -19.07 -6.63 -1.20
CA SER A 158 -19.45 -6.44 -2.61
C SER A 158 -19.59 -7.80 -3.34
N PRO A 159 -20.27 -7.82 -4.51
CA PRO A 159 -20.32 -9.00 -5.37
C PRO A 159 -18.92 -9.49 -5.74
N GLY A 160 -18.69 -10.80 -5.69
CA GLY A 160 -17.34 -11.36 -5.86
C GLY A 160 -16.52 -11.40 -4.58
N GLU A 161 -17.17 -11.26 -3.41
CA GLU A 161 -16.61 -11.54 -2.09
C GLU A 161 -15.57 -10.52 -1.57
N THR A 162 -15.35 -9.43 -2.29
CA THR A 162 -14.51 -8.30 -1.84
C THR A 162 -15.18 -7.51 -0.72
N LEU A 163 -14.43 -7.21 0.34
CA LEU A 163 -14.84 -6.28 1.38
C LEU A 163 -14.44 -4.86 0.99
N VAL A 164 -15.39 -3.95 1.02
CA VAL A 164 -15.22 -2.55 0.63
C VAL A 164 -15.52 -1.67 1.83
N ILE A 165 -14.61 -0.74 2.13
CA ILE A 165 -14.82 0.29 3.14
C ILE A 165 -15.16 1.62 2.46
N GLU A 166 -16.16 2.31 2.99
CA GLU A 166 -16.53 3.68 2.64
C GLU A 166 -16.35 4.56 3.88
N ALA A 167 -15.49 5.58 3.77
CA ALA A 167 -15.14 6.47 4.87
C ALA A 167 -14.80 7.87 4.34
N SER A 168 -14.72 8.85 5.22
CA SER A 168 -14.00 10.09 4.90
C SER A 168 -12.55 9.96 5.33
N VAL A 169 -11.60 10.15 4.42
CA VAL A 169 -10.17 10.22 4.73
C VAL A 169 -9.67 11.65 4.53
N ASN A 170 -9.10 12.26 5.57
CA ASN A 170 -8.64 13.66 5.57
C ASN A 170 -9.71 14.65 5.05
N GLY A 171 -10.98 14.41 5.39
CA GLY A 171 -12.12 15.23 4.98
C GLY A 171 -12.64 14.98 3.56
N THR A 172 -12.05 14.04 2.81
CA THR A 172 -12.50 13.65 1.46
C THR A 172 -13.20 12.30 1.52
N PRO A 173 -14.36 12.09 0.86
CA PRO A 173 -14.95 10.76 0.77
C PRO A 173 -14.08 9.81 -0.04
N GLU A 174 -13.72 8.68 0.53
CA GLU A 174 -12.85 7.67 -0.09
C GLU A 174 -13.47 6.27 0.02
N THR A 175 -12.98 5.38 -0.85
CA THR A 175 -13.32 3.96 -0.84
C THR A 175 -12.03 3.16 -0.81
N GLY A 176 -12.02 2.06 -0.07
CA GLY A 176 -10.87 1.16 0.02
C GLY A 176 -11.32 -0.30 0.02
N ARG A 177 -10.34 -1.20 -0.07
CA ARG A 177 -10.53 -2.63 0.11
C ARG A 177 -10.13 -3.02 1.52
N VAL A 178 -10.91 -3.90 2.16
CA VAL A 178 -10.47 -4.55 3.39
C VAL A 178 -9.89 -5.90 3.02
N VAL A 179 -8.57 -6.03 3.17
CA VAL A 179 -7.85 -7.27 2.92
C VAL A 179 -7.71 -7.99 4.25
N LEU A 180 -8.28 -9.20 4.32
CA LEU A 180 -8.16 -10.07 5.49
C LEU A 180 -6.99 -11.02 5.30
N GLY A 181 -6.41 -11.51 6.40
CA GLY A 181 -5.29 -12.44 6.36
C GLY A 181 -4.58 -12.53 7.70
N ASN A 182 -3.28 -12.86 7.66
CA ASN A 182 -2.45 -12.81 8.85
C ASN A 182 -2.23 -11.38 9.34
N TYR A 183 -2.32 -10.41 8.44
CA TYR A 183 -2.29 -8.99 8.75
C TYR A 183 -3.39 -8.25 8.01
N PRO A 184 -4.56 -8.15 8.63
CA PRO A 184 -5.68 -7.45 8.03
C PRO A 184 -5.33 -5.97 7.85
N VAL A 185 -5.64 -5.41 6.67
CA VAL A 185 -5.38 -4.00 6.35
C VAL A 185 -6.58 -3.40 5.64
N ILE A 186 -6.67 -2.07 5.70
CA ILE A 186 -7.38 -1.28 4.72
C ILE A 186 -6.37 -0.89 3.65
N ASP A 187 -6.59 -1.40 2.45
CA ASP A 187 -5.86 -1.11 1.22
C ASP A 187 -6.62 0.00 0.49
N TRP A 188 -6.08 1.22 0.58
CA TRP A 188 -6.66 2.41 -0.02
C TRP A 188 -6.12 2.60 -1.44
N ASP A 189 -6.87 3.30 -2.29
CA ASP A 189 -6.32 3.67 -3.58
C ASP A 189 -5.20 4.72 -3.42
N ASP A 190 -4.19 4.65 -4.29
CA ASP A 190 -3.08 5.62 -4.32
C ASP A 190 -3.60 7.07 -4.33
N PRO A 191 -3.01 7.98 -3.52
CA PRO A 191 -1.72 7.87 -2.84
C PRO A 191 -1.83 7.54 -1.33
N LEU A 192 -2.97 7.04 -0.87
CA LEU A 192 -3.18 6.79 0.55
C LEU A 192 -2.42 5.54 1.00
N PRO A 193 -1.76 5.58 2.16
CA PRO A 193 -1.02 4.42 2.66
C PRO A 193 -1.96 3.38 3.27
N ASP A 194 -1.61 2.10 3.14
CA ASP A 194 -2.35 1.01 3.78
C ASP A 194 -2.39 1.18 5.30
N MET A 195 -3.54 0.87 5.89
CA MET A 195 -3.80 1.05 7.32
C MET A 195 -4.08 -0.30 7.99
N PRO A 196 -3.23 -0.76 8.92
CA PRO A 196 -3.44 -2.04 9.58
C PRO A 196 -4.71 -2.08 10.43
N LEU A 197 -5.30 -3.26 10.53
CA LEU A 197 -6.51 -3.53 11.30
C LEU A 197 -6.27 -4.59 12.37
N GLU A 198 -6.84 -4.36 13.55
CA GLU A 198 -6.80 -5.33 14.65
C GLU A 198 -8.15 -5.42 15.36
N SER A 199 -8.52 -6.61 15.85
CA SER A 199 -9.61 -6.72 16.81
C SER A 199 -9.18 -6.20 18.19
N ARG A 200 -10.11 -5.54 18.90
CA ARG A 200 -9.96 -5.13 20.31
C ARG A 200 -11.06 -5.68 21.21
N GLY A 201 -11.76 -6.71 20.75
CA GLY A 201 -12.83 -7.39 21.47
C GLY A 201 -13.70 -8.18 20.49
N PRO A 202 -14.94 -8.57 20.87
CA PRO A 202 -15.90 -9.17 19.96
C PRO A 202 -16.58 -8.17 19.01
N ASP A 203 -16.70 -6.90 19.42
CA ASP A 203 -17.43 -5.85 18.68
C ASP A 203 -16.57 -4.60 18.48
N SER A 204 -15.24 -4.76 18.42
CA SER A 204 -14.33 -3.62 18.33
C SER A 204 -13.15 -3.84 17.39
N LEU A 205 -12.90 -2.86 16.53
CA LEU A 205 -11.88 -2.87 15.49
C LEU A 205 -10.97 -1.65 15.69
N ALA A 206 -9.67 -1.86 15.81
CA ALA A 206 -8.70 -0.78 15.77
C ALA A 206 -8.19 -0.58 14.34
N VAL A 207 -8.15 0.67 13.91
CA VAL A 207 -7.42 1.12 12.72
C VAL A 207 -6.10 1.71 13.21
N LEU A 208 -4.99 1.13 12.77
CA LEU A 208 -3.65 1.53 13.18
C LEU A 208 -3.03 2.49 12.19
N ARG A 209 -2.00 3.20 12.66
CA ARG A 209 -1.16 4.03 11.79
C ARG A 209 -0.48 3.15 10.73
N PRO A 210 -0.28 3.65 9.50
CA PRO A 210 0.52 2.98 8.49
C PRO A 210 1.89 2.52 9.02
N ALA A 211 2.34 1.38 8.51
CA ALA A 211 3.62 0.73 8.82
C ALA A 211 4.83 1.42 8.16
N THR A 212 4.59 2.47 7.38
CA THR A 212 5.67 3.25 6.77
C THR A 212 6.40 4.08 7.82
N ASP A 213 7.62 4.52 7.47
CA ASP A 213 8.45 5.35 8.33
C ASP A 213 7.61 6.42 9.05
N ALA A 214 7.90 6.65 10.33
CA ALA A 214 7.12 7.51 11.24
C ALA A 214 6.99 9.00 10.81
N ARG A 215 7.30 9.32 9.55
CA ARG A 215 7.27 10.62 8.87
C ARG A 215 5.96 10.94 8.16
N TYR A 216 4.94 10.08 8.18
CA TYR A 216 3.62 10.45 7.64
C TYR A 216 2.85 11.37 8.60
N ASP A 217 2.20 12.37 8.02
CA ASP A 217 1.21 13.20 8.70
C ASP A 217 0.07 12.30 9.25
N PRO A 218 -0.52 12.66 10.40
CA PRO A 218 -1.70 11.95 10.92
C PRO A 218 -2.77 11.82 9.84
N VAL A 219 -3.34 10.63 9.70
CA VAL A 219 -4.44 10.36 8.75
C VAL A 219 -5.74 10.39 9.53
N ASP A 220 -6.68 11.23 9.13
CA ASP A 220 -8.03 11.22 9.69
C ASP A 220 -8.88 10.20 8.93
N VAL A 221 -9.49 9.25 9.64
CA VAL A 221 -10.44 8.27 9.07
C VAL A 221 -11.77 8.41 9.78
N GLY A 222 -12.82 8.71 9.01
CA GLY A 222 -14.16 8.96 9.53
C GLY A 222 -14.22 10.10 10.56
N GLY A 223 -13.28 11.05 10.48
CA GLY A 223 -13.15 12.15 11.44
C GLY A 223 -12.34 11.83 12.70
N ALA A 224 -11.81 10.61 12.85
CA ALA A 224 -10.89 10.24 13.91
C ALA A 224 -9.44 10.26 13.42
N THR A 225 -8.58 11.01 14.11
CA THR A 225 -7.15 11.09 13.80
C THR A 225 -6.43 9.82 14.22
N ILE A 226 -5.84 9.11 13.24
CA ILE A 226 -5.09 7.88 13.47
C ILE A 226 -3.64 8.22 13.78
N GLU A 227 -3.27 8.12 15.06
CA GLU A 227 -1.93 8.37 15.57
C GLU A 227 -1.51 7.35 16.64
N GLY A 228 -0.22 7.28 16.96
CA GLY A 228 0.31 6.41 18.02
C GLY A 228 -0.07 4.94 17.84
N ASP A 229 -0.85 4.41 18.80
CA ASP A 229 -1.32 3.02 18.82
C ASP A 229 -2.59 2.79 17.96
N GLY A 230 -3.04 3.79 17.20
CA GLY A 230 -4.27 3.73 16.40
C GLY A 230 -5.52 4.16 17.16
N VAL A 231 -6.67 4.08 16.49
CA VAL A 231 -7.98 4.39 17.07
C VAL A 231 -8.86 3.15 17.08
N GLU A 232 -9.51 2.92 18.21
CA GLU A 232 -10.48 1.85 18.41
C GLU A 232 -11.88 2.32 17.98
N PHE A 233 -12.55 1.54 17.13
CA PHE A 233 -13.92 1.72 16.69
C PHE A 233 -14.79 0.59 17.26
N VAL A 234 -16.06 0.90 17.56
CA VAL A 234 -17.06 -0.06 18.01
C VAL A 234 -18.09 -0.29 16.91
N LYS A 235 -18.56 -1.54 16.82
CA LYS A 235 -19.57 -1.92 15.83
C LYS A 235 -20.92 -1.36 16.23
N CYS A 236 -21.60 -0.73 15.29
CA CYS A 236 -22.98 -0.28 15.47
C CYS A 236 -23.94 -1.46 15.29
N ALA A 237 -24.96 -1.51 16.16
CA ALA A 237 -25.91 -2.62 16.27
C ALA A 237 -26.97 -2.63 15.15
#